data_AF-A0A494R1J0-F1
#
_entry.id   AF-A0A494R1J0-F1
#
_cell.length_a   1.000
_cell.length_b   1.000
_cell.length_c   1.000
_cell.angle_alpha   90.00
_cell.angle_beta   90.00
_cell.angle_gamma   90.00
#
_symmetry.space_group_name_H-M   'P 1'
#
loop_
_entity.id
_entity.type
_entity.pdbx_description
1 polymer ?
#
loop_
_entity_poly.entity_id
_entity_poly.type
_entity_poly.pdbx_seq_one_letter_code
_entity_poly.pdbx_strand_id
1 'polypeptide(L)'
;MNNFHEQAMSFVYQQVLHRLLGFFSRPERIALQLLIQRLMVAAGGLERIGRYRVMIVHEGGKECAYTLAFLRAAQLSIAGRSPHTFILRIAILRQPRMTANVMERIQTQCSELFIYDDDRVELLLVDEKGLGRLHKPAAFQSQASELNRTQVLMSGHLTQGDARATFFYADLLGRAKLYRHACEWGGKVDALIDRRPPSHLGQYVTWIQEVAHRQGHWPKGGGRDGFEMAVKLCSQLDDDYKQLLHLAPAPSGEVTVAGVGTHINVINIFDCLCHEVDVLHSQVLMFVEGPWNIKAFDIEEPQAAVVLLAAHVHGLRGTYQYGVEYSVGADAYLRRAYLENKANDRFKGQLIKQLGATFNTPKRINKLHGVATQYLSELHGVNDEQLGCFICSPFVNQACGLEAFLHNCYPDKLRFLQDFRQLLMASGSSTQVDAGWLESVSGLSLASLQALYQMQRIDFKQCDSLIANLSAHDPGKKPWQTTPTG
;
A
#
# COMPACT_ATOMS: atom_id res chain seq x y z
N MET A 1 10.89 -27.35 28.25
CA MET A 1 10.14 -26.29 28.96
C MET A 1 9.24 -26.97 29.98
N ASN A 2 9.14 -26.45 31.21
CA ASN A 2 8.45 -27.12 32.33
C ASN A 2 6.92 -27.17 32.10
N ASN A 3 6.28 -28.29 32.46
CA ASN A 3 4.83 -28.54 32.35
C ASN A 3 3.96 -27.40 32.98
N PHE A 4 4.50 -26.71 33.99
CA PHE A 4 3.88 -25.52 34.60
C PHE A 4 3.79 -24.31 33.66
N HIS A 5 4.78 -24.09 32.79
CA HIS A 5 4.76 -22.99 31.83
C HIS A 5 3.69 -23.23 30.75
N GLU A 6 3.60 -24.45 30.24
CA GLU A 6 2.57 -24.82 29.25
C GLU A 6 1.15 -24.67 29.83
N GLN A 7 0.94 -25.10 31.08
CA GLN A 7 -0.33 -24.91 31.78
C GLN A 7 -0.66 -23.43 31.99
N ALA A 8 0.31 -22.63 32.45
CA ALA A 8 0.13 -21.19 32.64
C ALA A 8 -0.24 -20.48 31.31
N MET A 9 0.46 -20.79 30.22
CA MET A 9 0.17 -20.23 28.91
C MET A 9 -1.20 -20.66 28.39
N SER A 10 -1.62 -21.90 28.64
CA SER A 10 -2.98 -22.35 28.32
C SER A 10 -4.06 -21.51 29.01
N PHE A 11 -3.88 -21.14 30.29
CA PHE A 11 -4.81 -20.25 30.98
C PHE A 11 -4.83 -18.84 30.38
N VAL A 12 -3.67 -18.29 30.05
CA VAL A 12 -3.56 -16.98 29.38
C VAL A 12 -4.32 -17.00 28.04
N TYR A 13 -4.12 -18.01 27.21
CA TYR A 13 -4.83 -18.14 25.94
C TYR A 13 -6.35 -18.28 26.10
N GLN A 14 -6.81 -18.99 27.14
CA GLN A 14 -8.25 -19.06 27.45
C GLN A 14 -8.82 -17.70 27.86
N GLN A 15 -8.08 -16.90 28.62
CA GLN A 15 -8.49 -15.53 28.97
C GLN A 15 -8.55 -14.62 27.75
N VAL A 16 -7.56 -14.70 26.85
CA VAL A 16 -7.56 -13.96 25.58
C VAL A 16 -8.79 -14.33 24.75
N LEU A 17 -9.07 -15.63 24.59
CA LEU A 17 -10.27 -16.09 23.89
C LEU A 17 -11.56 -15.58 24.54
N HIS A 18 -11.66 -15.65 25.87
CA HIS A 18 -12.84 -15.17 26.59
C HIS A 18 -13.09 -13.68 26.35
N ARG A 19 -12.02 -12.85 26.40
CA ARG A 19 -12.10 -11.42 26.09
C ARG A 19 -12.55 -11.18 24.64
N LEU A 20 -11.92 -11.84 23.67
CA LEU A 20 -12.30 -11.75 22.26
C LEU A 20 -13.79 -12.08 22.04
N LEU A 21 -14.27 -13.19 22.62
CA LEU A 21 -15.67 -13.59 22.53
C LEU A 21 -16.62 -12.61 23.23
N GLY A 22 -16.16 -11.92 24.28
CA GLY A 22 -16.90 -10.87 24.99
C GLY A 22 -17.07 -9.60 24.14
N PHE A 23 -16.05 -9.22 23.36
CA PHE A 23 -16.11 -8.05 22.46
C PHE A 23 -16.80 -8.34 21.13
N PHE A 24 -16.76 -9.57 20.64
CA PHE A 24 -17.53 -9.92 19.45
C PHE A 24 -19.03 -9.82 19.71
N SER A 25 -19.75 -9.21 18.78
CA SER A 25 -21.20 -9.24 18.72
C SER A 25 -21.71 -10.67 18.45
N ARG A 26 -23.02 -10.87 18.61
CA ARG A 26 -23.64 -12.17 18.31
C ARG A 26 -23.41 -12.61 16.86
N PRO A 27 -23.61 -11.76 15.82
CA PRO A 27 -23.32 -12.14 14.44
C PRO A 27 -21.86 -12.54 14.21
N GLU A 28 -20.91 -11.81 14.80
CA GLU A 28 -19.49 -12.11 14.69
C GLU A 28 -19.12 -13.45 15.34
N ARG A 29 -19.74 -13.81 16.47
CA ARG A 29 -19.55 -15.15 17.07
C ARG A 29 -20.11 -16.27 16.20
N ILE A 30 -21.20 -16.04 15.47
CA ILE A 30 -21.74 -17.01 14.50
C ILE A 30 -20.78 -17.17 13.33
N ALA A 31 -20.33 -16.05 12.77
CA ALA A 31 -19.33 -16.00 11.72
C ALA A 31 -18.03 -16.71 12.11
N LEU A 32 -17.61 -16.57 13.37
CA LEU A 32 -16.42 -17.23 13.90
C LEU A 32 -16.56 -18.75 13.80
N GLN A 33 -17.75 -19.30 14.07
CA GLN A 33 -17.99 -20.74 13.89
C GLN A 33 -17.91 -21.16 12.42
N LEU A 34 -18.42 -20.34 11.49
CA LEU A 34 -18.29 -20.60 10.05
C LEU A 34 -16.81 -20.60 9.61
N LEU A 35 -16.01 -19.64 10.08
CA LEU A 35 -14.57 -19.61 9.81
C LEU A 35 -13.89 -20.87 10.36
N ILE A 36 -14.17 -21.26 11.61
CA ILE A 36 -13.61 -22.48 12.21
C ILE A 36 -13.95 -23.71 11.37
N GLN A 37 -15.21 -23.86 10.95
CA GLN A 37 -15.64 -24.96 10.08
C GLN A 37 -14.89 -24.95 8.74
N ARG A 38 -14.77 -23.78 8.11
CA ARG A 38 -14.06 -23.61 6.83
C ARG A 38 -12.58 -23.99 6.95
N LEU A 39 -11.91 -23.58 8.03
CA LEU A 39 -10.52 -23.94 8.31
C LEU A 39 -10.35 -25.45 8.53
N MET A 40 -11.26 -26.08 9.29
CA MET A 40 -11.24 -27.53 9.50
C MET A 40 -11.43 -28.31 8.19
N VAL A 41 -12.38 -27.88 7.36
CA VAL A 41 -12.64 -28.52 6.05
C VAL A 41 -11.43 -28.34 5.13
N ALA A 42 -10.89 -27.13 5.03
CA ALA A 42 -9.74 -26.85 4.17
C ALA A 42 -8.47 -27.61 4.59
N ALA A 43 -8.28 -27.82 5.90
CA ALA A 43 -7.20 -28.65 6.42
C ALA A 43 -7.38 -30.16 6.20
N GLY A 44 -8.58 -30.60 5.81
CA GLY A 44 -8.92 -32.01 5.68
C GLY A 44 -9.24 -32.70 7.02
N GLY A 45 -9.75 -31.94 7.99
CA GLY A 45 -10.21 -32.44 9.29
C GLY A 45 -9.31 -32.09 10.47
N LEU A 46 -9.79 -32.40 11.68
CA LEU A 46 -9.14 -32.03 12.94
C LEU A 46 -7.76 -32.68 13.10
N GLU A 47 -7.57 -33.90 12.62
CA GLU A 47 -6.31 -34.64 12.73
C GLU A 47 -5.18 -33.99 11.91
N ARG A 48 -5.53 -33.24 10.86
CA ARG A 48 -4.56 -32.61 9.94
C ARG A 48 -4.33 -31.14 10.24
N ILE A 49 -5.20 -30.51 11.03
CA ILE A 49 -5.15 -29.06 11.27
C ILE A 49 -3.85 -28.61 11.93
N GLY A 50 -3.21 -29.46 12.74
CA GLY A 50 -1.95 -29.15 13.42
C GLY A 50 -0.77 -28.85 12.50
N ARG A 51 -0.83 -29.28 11.24
CA ARG A 51 0.20 -29.01 10.21
C ARG A 51 -0.26 -27.96 9.20
N TYR A 52 -1.52 -27.56 9.25
CA TYR A 52 -2.11 -26.63 8.31
C TYR A 52 -1.63 -25.22 8.63
N ARG A 53 -1.01 -24.57 7.65
CA ARG A 53 -0.45 -23.22 7.81
C ARG A 53 -1.32 -22.18 7.12
N VAL A 54 -1.84 -21.27 7.93
CA VAL A 54 -2.72 -20.17 7.51
C VAL A 54 -1.95 -18.86 7.60
N MET A 55 -1.82 -18.14 6.49
CA MET A 55 -1.12 -16.87 6.42
C MET A 55 -2.06 -15.68 6.29
N ILE A 56 -1.72 -14.59 6.96
CA ILE A 56 -2.28 -13.26 6.77
C ILE A 56 -1.16 -12.23 6.59
N VAL A 57 -1.38 -11.25 5.72
CA VAL A 57 -0.54 -10.04 5.63
C VAL A 57 -1.11 -8.98 6.55
N HIS A 58 -0.27 -8.41 7.41
CA HIS A 58 -0.67 -7.41 8.38
C HIS A 58 -0.05 -6.04 8.05
N GLU A 59 -0.89 -5.09 7.64
CA GLU A 59 -0.46 -3.74 7.22
C GLU A 59 -0.68 -2.66 8.28
N GLY A 60 -1.22 -3.02 9.45
CA GLY A 60 -1.47 -2.10 10.57
C GLY A 60 -2.83 -1.39 10.50
N GLY A 61 -3.52 -1.41 9.36
CA GLY A 61 -4.88 -0.87 9.25
C GLY A 61 -5.94 -1.69 10.00
N LYS A 62 -7.07 -1.05 10.28
CA LYS A 62 -8.16 -1.61 11.12
C LYS A 62 -8.73 -2.92 10.60
N GLU A 63 -8.90 -3.01 9.28
CA GLU A 63 -9.42 -4.24 8.66
C GLU A 63 -8.46 -5.43 8.87
N CYS A 64 -7.13 -5.19 8.91
CA CYS A 64 -6.15 -6.23 9.22
C CYS A 64 -6.17 -6.60 10.70
N ALA A 65 -6.28 -5.61 11.60
CA ALA A 65 -6.37 -5.81 13.04
C ALA A 65 -7.58 -6.66 13.42
N TYR A 66 -8.75 -6.33 12.87
CA TYR A 66 -9.97 -7.13 13.02
C TYR A 66 -9.76 -8.56 12.54
N THR A 67 -9.24 -8.72 11.31
CA THR A 67 -9.04 -10.04 10.72
C THR A 67 -8.09 -10.89 11.56
N LEU A 68 -7.02 -10.29 12.08
CA LEU A 68 -6.08 -10.97 12.96
C LEU A 68 -6.76 -11.39 14.27
N ALA A 69 -7.56 -10.52 14.91
CA ALA A 69 -8.32 -10.86 16.11
C ALA A 69 -9.31 -12.01 15.85
N PHE A 70 -9.97 -12.02 14.69
CA PHE A 70 -10.91 -13.05 14.28
C PHE A 70 -10.23 -14.40 14.04
N LEU A 71 -9.08 -14.42 13.35
CA LEU A 71 -8.25 -15.61 13.18
C LEU A 71 -7.68 -16.12 14.49
N ARG A 72 -7.25 -15.21 15.37
CA ARG A 72 -6.74 -15.57 16.70
C ARG A 72 -7.83 -16.23 17.53
N ALA A 73 -9.05 -15.69 17.52
CA ALA A 73 -10.18 -16.31 18.19
C ALA A 73 -10.50 -17.70 17.62
N ALA A 74 -10.39 -17.90 16.29
CA ALA A 74 -10.59 -19.20 15.67
C ALA A 74 -9.50 -20.20 16.11
N GLN A 75 -8.24 -19.78 16.08
CA GLN A 75 -7.09 -20.58 16.49
C GLN A 75 -7.23 -21.06 17.94
N LEU A 76 -7.55 -20.13 18.86
CA LEU A 76 -7.70 -20.40 20.28
C LEU A 76 -8.96 -21.24 20.57
N SER A 77 -10.06 -21.04 19.83
CA SER A 77 -11.27 -21.85 19.95
C SER A 77 -11.05 -23.30 19.53
N ILE A 78 -10.21 -23.54 18.53
CA ILE A 78 -9.82 -24.90 18.12
C ILE A 78 -8.89 -25.52 19.16
N ALA A 79 -7.88 -24.77 19.62
CA ALA A 79 -6.94 -25.21 20.65
C ALA A 79 -7.62 -25.58 21.98
N GLY A 80 -8.71 -24.91 22.34
CA GLY A 80 -9.48 -25.25 23.54
C GLY A 80 -10.26 -26.57 23.46
N ARG A 81 -10.39 -27.17 22.26
CA ARG A 81 -11.18 -28.38 22.00
C ARG A 81 -10.36 -29.52 21.38
N SER A 82 -9.09 -29.29 21.10
CA SER A 82 -8.21 -30.20 20.35
C SER A 82 -6.76 -30.04 20.79
N PRO A 83 -5.97 -31.13 20.83
CA PRO A 83 -4.55 -31.05 21.18
C PRO A 83 -3.73 -30.18 20.20
N HIS A 84 -4.23 -30.01 18.97
CA HIS A 84 -3.57 -29.23 17.92
C HIS A 84 -4.53 -28.23 17.28
N THR A 85 -3.96 -27.13 16.81
CA THR A 85 -4.62 -26.08 16.01
C THR A 85 -3.68 -25.69 14.87
N PHE A 86 -4.19 -24.93 13.90
CA PHE A 86 -3.39 -24.49 12.75
C PHE A 86 -2.25 -23.55 13.15
N ILE A 87 -1.22 -23.51 12.32
CA ILE A 87 -0.10 -22.59 12.44
C ILE A 87 -0.52 -21.26 11.81
N LEU A 88 -0.52 -20.19 12.59
CA LEU A 88 -0.87 -18.85 12.12
C LEU A 88 0.40 -18.10 11.72
N ARG A 89 0.58 -17.81 10.44
CA ARG A 89 1.67 -16.96 9.93
C ARG A 89 1.17 -15.54 9.73
N ILE A 90 1.85 -14.58 10.35
CA ILE A 90 1.54 -13.16 10.24
C ILE A 90 2.74 -12.50 9.55
N ALA A 91 2.54 -12.06 8.31
CA ALA A 91 3.57 -11.40 7.53
C ALA A 91 3.41 -9.88 7.59
N ILE A 92 4.38 -9.20 8.18
CA ILE A 92 4.51 -7.74 8.13
C ILE A 92 5.48 -7.43 6.99
N LEU A 93 4.97 -6.88 5.89
CA LEU A 93 5.78 -6.53 4.73
C LEU A 93 6.37 -5.13 4.96
N ARG A 94 7.70 -5.01 4.93
CA ARG A 94 8.41 -3.74 5.05
C ARG A 94 8.29 -2.98 3.73
N GLN A 95 7.32 -2.08 3.68
CA GLN A 95 7.00 -1.29 2.51
C GLN A 95 7.31 0.18 2.76
N PRO A 96 7.46 1.00 1.69
CA PRO A 96 7.55 2.45 1.79
C PRO A 96 6.60 3.07 2.81
N ARG A 97 5.34 2.61 2.88
CA ARG A 97 4.31 3.15 3.78
C ARG A 97 4.42 2.74 5.25
N MET A 98 5.39 1.90 5.62
CA MET A 98 5.56 1.45 7.00
C MET A 98 6.29 2.52 7.82
N THR A 99 5.54 3.34 8.55
CA THR A 99 6.11 4.33 9.49
C THR A 99 6.33 3.72 10.88
N ALA A 100 7.01 4.46 11.77
CA ALA A 100 7.18 4.04 13.16
C ALA A 100 5.84 3.86 13.88
N ASN A 101 4.90 4.77 13.66
CA ASN A 101 3.54 4.70 14.22
C ASN A 101 2.77 3.49 13.70
N VAL A 102 2.85 3.19 12.40
CA VAL A 102 2.22 2.00 11.82
C VAL A 102 2.79 0.74 12.46
N MET A 103 4.11 0.66 12.64
CA MET A 103 4.74 -0.48 13.30
C MET A 103 4.35 -0.58 14.78
N GLU A 104 4.33 0.54 15.52
CA GLU A 104 3.89 0.57 16.92
C GLU A 104 2.45 0.07 17.07
N ARG A 105 1.56 0.49 16.16
CA ARG A 105 0.19 0.00 16.10
C ARG A 105 0.13 -1.52 15.86
N ILE A 106 0.91 -2.05 14.91
CA ILE A 106 1.01 -3.49 14.68
C ILE A 106 1.52 -4.22 15.92
N GLN A 107 2.54 -3.68 16.59
CA GLN A 107 3.11 -4.28 17.79
C GLN A 107 2.12 -4.29 18.96
N THR A 108 1.33 -3.22 19.12
CA THR A 108 0.23 -3.15 20.08
C THR A 108 -0.82 -4.22 19.79
N GLN A 109 -1.31 -4.31 18.55
CA GLN A 109 -2.28 -5.32 18.13
C GLN A 109 -1.76 -6.75 18.36
N CYS A 110 -0.48 -7.02 18.09
CA CYS A 110 0.14 -8.32 18.35
C CYS A 110 0.28 -8.62 19.85
N SER A 111 0.57 -7.60 20.66
CA SER A 111 0.72 -7.75 22.12
C SER A 111 -0.62 -8.07 22.78
N GLU A 112 -1.69 -7.33 22.44
CA GLU A 112 -3.04 -7.58 22.98
C GLU A 112 -3.59 -8.97 22.63
N LEU A 113 -3.16 -9.51 21.49
CA LEU A 113 -3.56 -10.85 21.02
C LEU A 113 -2.62 -11.98 21.49
N PHE A 114 -1.62 -11.67 22.33
CA PHE A 114 -0.61 -12.62 22.81
C PHE A 114 0.01 -13.42 21.67
N ILE A 115 0.49 -12.71 20.64
CA ILE A 115 1.09 -13.29 19.44
C ILE A 115 2.54 -13.75 19.67
N TYR A 116 3.31 -12.97 20.43
CA TYR A 116 4.75 -13.22 20.62
C TYR A 116 5.04 -14.50 21.41
N ASP A 117 4.17 -14.83 22.37
CA ASP A 117 4.37 -15.92 23.32
C ASP A 117 3.66 -17.22 22.91
N ASP A 118 3.19 -17.35 21.66
CA ASP A 118 2.55 -18.56 21.16
C ASP A 118 3.36 -19.21 20.05
N ASP A 119 3.94 -20.37 20.34
CA ASP A 119 4.81 -21.13 19.42
C ASP A 119 4.09 -21.57 18.13
N ARG A 120 2.76 -21.57 18.13
CA ARG A 120 1.94 -21.88 16.96
C ARG A 120 1.73 -20.66 16.05
N VAL A 121 2.37 -19.54 16.39
CA VAL A 121 2.31 -18.30 15.63
C VAL A 121 3.70 -17.92 15.10
N GLU A 122 3.74 -17.64 13.80
CA GLU A 122 4.91 -17.26 13.06
C GLU A 122 4.77 -15.77 12.67
N LEU A 123 5.25 -14.86 13.52
CA LEU A 123 5.27 -13.42 13.23
C LEU A 123 6.55 -13.04 12.47
N LEU A 124 6.41 -12.61 11.22
CA LEU A 124 7.52 -12.36 10.31
C LEU A 124 7.58 -10.88 9.91
N LEU A 125 8.76 -10.29 9.97
CA LEU A 125 9.08 -9.04 9.29
C LEU A 125 9.84 -9.38 8.00
N VAL A 126 9.28 -8.96 6.87
CA VAL A 126 9.80 -9.30 5.54
C VAL A 126 10.26 -8.04 4.83
N ASP A 127 11.52 -7.97 4.44
CA ASP A 127 12.07 -6.86 3.66
C ASP A 127 12.78 -7.35 2.38
N GLU A 128 13.32 -6.42 1.60
CA GLU A 128 14.07 -6.74 0.38
C GLU A 128 15.45 -7.36 0.69
N LYS A 129 16.00 -7.16 1.90
CA LYS A 129 17.33 -7.62 2.32
C LYS A 129 17.29 -8.98 3.01
N GLY A 130 16.12 -9.45 3.43
CA GLY A 130 15.94 -10.69 4.15
C GLY A 130 14.60 -10.78 4.90
N LEU A 131 14.47 -11.84 5.70
CA LEU A 131 13.28 -12.14 6.47
C LEU A 131 13.66 -12.51 7.89
N GLY A 132 13.00 -11.91 8.89
CA GLY A 132 13.26 -12.14 10.31
C GLY A 132 11.99 -12.48 11.08
N ARG A 133 12.08 -13.44 12.01
CA ARG A 133 11.00 -13.72 12.98
C ARG A 133 11.05 -12.69 14.10
N LEU A 134 9.91 -12.06 14.40
CA LEU A 134 9.76 -11.14 15.52
C LEU A 134 9.29 -11.91 16.75
N HIS A 135 10.18 -12.04 17.73
CA HIS A 135 9.89 -12.69 19.02
C HIS A 135 9.42 -11.72 20.10
N LYS A 136 9.58 -10.42 19.88
CA LYS A 136 9.16 -9.34 20.78
C LYS A 136 9.00 -8.04 20.01
N PRO A 137 8.31 -7.03 20.56
CA PRO A 137 8.31 -5.68 20.02
C PRO A 137 9.75 -5.19 19.82
N ALA A 138 10.02 -4.58 18.67
CA ALA A 138 11.34 -4.10 18.29
C ALA A 138 11.25 -2.63 17.90
N ALA A 139 12.24 -1.84 18.29
CA ALA A 139 12.35 -0.46 17.82
C ALA A 139 12.39 -0.45 16.29
N PHE A 140 11.52 0.36 15.67
CA PHE A 140 11.44 0.48 14.23
C PHE A 140 11.97 1.83 13.79
N GLN A 141 13.01 1.80 12.97
CA GLN A 141 13.51 2.98 12.28
C GLN A 141 13.03 2.91 10.84
N SER A 142 12.21 3.88 10.45
CA SER A 142 11.97 4.16 9.04
C SER A 142 13.29 4.61 8.43
N GLN A 143 13.71 3.99 7.34
CA GLN A 143 14.87 4.44 6.57
C GLN A 143 14.32 5.01 5.28
N ALA A 144 14.45 6.33 5.11
CA ALA A 144 14.22 6.96 3.82
C ALA A 144 15.17 6.30 2.81
N SER A 145 14.59 5.64 1.80
CA SER A 145 15.35 5.03 0.74
C SER A 145 15.51 6.05 -0.39
N GLU A 146 16.75 6.41 -0.71
CA GLU A 146 17.07 7.27 -1.86
C GLU A 146 16.47 6.74 -3.17
N LEU A 147 16.39 5.41 -3.31
CA LEU A 147 15.76 4.78 -4.47
C LEU A 147 14.25 5.01 -4.49
N ASN A 148 13.57 4.87 -3.34
CA ASN A 148 12.14 5.15 -3.21
C ASN A 148 11.84 6.64 -3.44
N ARG A 149 12.65 7.52 -2.87
CA ARG A 149 12.58 8.96 -3.10
C ARG A 149 12.68 9.29 -4.59
N THR A 150 13.73 8.80 -5.25
CA THR A 150 13.95 9.01 -6.68
C THR A 150 12.79 8.45 -7.50
N GLN A 151 12.29 7.26 -7.17
CA GLN A 151 11.15 6.64 -7.85
C GLN A 151 9.89 7.52 -7.79
N VAL A 152 9.54 8.06 -6.62
CA VAL A 152 8.37 8.93 -6.43
C VAL A 152 8.51 10.22 -7.24
N LEU A 153 9.68 10.86 -7.17
CA LEU A 153 9.94 12.11 -7.89
C LEU A 153 9.91 11.90 -9.41
N MET A 154 10.61 10.87 -9.92
CA MET A 154 10.60 10.49 -11.34
C MET A 154 9.17 10.17 -11.82
N SER A 155 8.45 9.29 -11.13
CA SER A 155 7.07 8.92 -11.50
C SER A 155 6.13 10.12 -11.46
N GLY A 156 6.30 11.03 -10.50
CA GLY A 156 5.43 12.20 -10.41
C GLY A 156 5.68 13.19 -11.56
N HIS A 157 6.92 13.34 -12.02
CA HIS A 157 7.24 14.12 -13.23
C HIS A 157 6.61 13.50 -14.49
N LEU A 158 6.62 12.17 -14.59
CA LEU A 158 6.01 11.47 -15.73
C LEU A 158 4.47 11.55 -15.72
N THR A 159 3.85 11.68 -14.56
CA THR A 159 2.38 11.57 -14.39
C THR A 159 1.69 12.87 -13.97
N GLN A 160 2.44 13.97 -13.88
CA GLN A 160 1.98 15.25 -13.33
C GLN A 160 1.41 15.13 -11.91
N GLY A 161 1.97 14.20 -11.13
CA GLY A 161 1.51 13.90 -9.79
C GLY A 161 0.15 13.19 -9.73
N ASP A 162 -0.25 12.35 -10.71
CA ASP A 162 -1.40 11.45 -10.48
C ASP A 162 -1.09 10.61 -9.24
N ALA A 163 -1.83 10.84 -8.14
CA ALA A 163 -1.46 10.31 -6.84
C ALA A 163 -1.36 8.78 -6.84
N ARG A 164 -2.23 8.11 -7.61
CA ARG A 164 -2.23 6.66 -7.70
C ARG A 164 -0.99 6.14 -8.42
N ALA A 165 -0.69 6.72 -9.58
CA ALA A 165 0.49 6.35 -10.35
C ALA A 165 1.81 6.69 -9.64
N THR A 166 1.84 7.83 -8.94
CA THR A 166 3.03 8.36 -8.25
C THR A 166 3.38 7.60 -6.98
N PHE A 167 2.38 7.28 -6.15
CA PHE A 167 2.63 6.77 -4.78
C PHE A 167 2.25 5.29 -4.57
N PHE A 168 1.42 4.68 -5.44
CA PHE A 168 0.80 3.39 -5.13
C PHE A 168 1.11 2.24 -6.09
N TYR A 169 1.31 2.49 -7.40
CA TYR A 169 1.56 1.38 -8.32
C TYR A 169 2.86 0.63 -8.04
N ALA A 170 3.96 1.34 -7.88
CA ALA A 170 5.24 0.70 -7.53
C ALA A 170 5.14 -0.05 -6.20
N ASP A 171 4.50 0.54 -5.19
CA ASP A 171 4.28 -0.14 -3.91
C ASP A 171 3.46 -1.42 -4.06
N LEU A 172 2.42 -1.41 -4.91
CA LEU A 172 1.56 -2.57 -5.16
C LEU A 172 2.30 -3.71 -5.88
N LEU A 173 3.12 -3.37 -6.87
CA LEU A 173 3.91 -4.35 -7.64
C LEU A 173 5.01 -4.97 -6.77
N GLY A 174 5.76 -4.12 -6.05
CA GLY A 174 6.85 -4.54 -5.16
C GLY A 174 6.43 -5.50 -4.04
N ARG A 175 5.14 -5.48 -3.64
CA ARG A 175 4.58 -6.44 -2.64
C ARG A 175 4.79 -7.88 -3.01
N ALA A 176 4.77 -8.19 -4.30
CA ALA A 176 4.77 -9.57 -4.76
C ALA A 176 6.04 -10.31 -4.34
N LYS A 177 7.19 -9.63 -4.38
CA LYS A 177 8.49 -10.19 -3.95
C LYS A 177 8.49 -10.46 -2.44
N LEU A 178 8.07 -9.47 -1.64
CA LEU A 178 7.97 -9.62 -0.18
C LEU A 178 6.98 -10.71 0.21
N TYR A 179 5.84 -10.77 -0.48
CA TYR A 179 4.83 -11.79 -0.26
C TYR A 179 5.39 -13.20 -0.55
N ARG A 180 6.13 -13.37 -1.66
CA ARG A 180 6.77 -14.65 -2.00
C ARG A 180 7.72 -15.12 -0.89
N HIS A 181 8.58 -14.23 -0.40
CA HIS A 181 9.50 -14.54 0.70
C HIS A 181 8.73 -14.98 1.96
N ALA A 182 7.61 -14.33 2.27
CA ALA A 182 6.76 -14.70 3.40
C ALA A 182 6.17 -16.12 3.26
N CYS A 183 5.80 -16.53 2.05
CA CYS A 183 5.27 -17.88 1.78
C CYS A 183 6.32 -18.98 1.91
N GLU A 184 7.57 -18.70 1.51
CA GLU A 184 8.64 -19.71 1.44
C GLU A 184 9.35 -19.92 2.79
N TRP A 185 9.16 -19.02 3.76
CA TRP A 185 9.81 -19.10 5.07
C TRP A 185 9.45 -20.38 5.84
N GLY A 186 10.44 -21.14 6.34
CA GLY A 186 10.24 -22.20 7.34
C GLY A 186 9.30 -23.36 6.97
N GLY A 187 8.72 -23.37 5.76
CA GLY A 187 7.75 -24.36 5.29
C GLY A 187 6.61 -23.74 4.48
N LYS A 188 5.93 -24.60 3.70
CA LYS A 188 4.82 -24.22 2.82
C LYS A 188 3.67 -23.55 3.58
N VAL A 189 3.10 -22.50 3.00
CA VAL A 189 1.77 -21.97 3.37
C VAL A 189 0.68 -22.77 2.67
N ASP A 190 -0.32 -23.25 3.42
CA ASP A 190 -1.43 -24.01 2.84
C ASP A 190 -2.58 -23.11 2.43
N ALA A 191 -2.86 -22.06 3.22
CA ALA A 191 -3.88 -21.08 2.90
C ALA A 191 -3.49 -19.63 3.18
N LEU A 192 -3.95 -18.74 2.31
CA LEU A 192 -3.98 -17.30 2.51
C LEU A 192 -5.39 -16.87 2.95
N ILE A 193 -5.48 -15.98 3.93
CA ILE A 193 -6.72 -15.33 4.30
C ILE A 193 -6.92 -14.07 3.45
N ASP A 194 -8.07 -13.97 2.77
CA ASP A 194 -8.51 -12.74 2.11
C ASP A 194 -9.86 -12.29 2.69
N ARG A 195 -10.03 -10.99 2.88
CA ARG A 195 -11.21 -10.37 3.48
C ARG A 195 -12.02 -9.54 2.48
N ARG A 196 -11.50 -9.35 1.26
CA ARG A 196 -12.16 -8.58 0.20
C ARG A 196 -13.23 -9.46 -0.46
N PRO A 197 -14.25 -8.88 -1.10
CA PRO A 197 -15.19 -9.66 -1.89
C PRO A 197 -14.46 -10.53 -2.93
N PRO A 198 -14.88 -11.78 -3.17
CA PRO A 198 -14.21 -12.64 -4.15
C PRO A 198 -14.05 -12.02 -5.54
N SER A 199 -15.06 -11.26 -5.99
CA SER A 199 -15.02 -10.52 -7.27
C SER A 199 -13.87 -9.50 -7.33
N HIS A 200 -13.49 -8.91 -6.20
CA HIS A 200 -12.41 -7.95 -6.12
C HIS A 200 -11.06 -8.59 -6.39
N LEU A 201 -10.78 -9.76 -5.80
CA LEU A 201 -9.53 -10.46 -6.06
C LEU A 201 -9.45 -10.85 -7.54
N GLY A 202 -10.54 -11.38 -8.11
CA GLY A 202 -10.62 -11.70 -9.54
C GLY A 202 -10.31 -10.49 -10.44
N GLN A 203 -10.91 -9.33 -10.17
CA GLN A 203 -10.64 -8.09 -10.92
C GLN A 203 -9.16 -7.68 -10.89
N TYR A 204 -8.49 -7.78 -9.73
CA TYR A 204 -7.07 -7.43 -9.63
C TYR A 204 -6.17 -8.45 -10.32
N VAL A 205 -6.52 -9.75 -10.28
CA VAL A 205 -5.80 -10.79 -11.03
C VAL A 205 -5.93 -10.54 -12.53
N THR A 206 -7.14 -10.32 -13.04
CA THR A 206 -7.38 -10.01 -14.46
C THR A 206 -6.68 -8.72 -14.88
N TRP A 207 -6.67 -7.70 -14.02
CA TRP A 207 -5.95 -6.46 -14.27
C TRP A 207 -4.45 -6.68 -14.46
N ILE A 208 -3.80 -7.39 -13.54
CA ILE A 208 -2.35 -7.67 -13.63
C ILE A 208 -2.03 -8.55 -14.83
N GLN A 209 -2.89 -9.53 -15.13
CA GLN A 209 -2.75 -10.38 -16.32
C GLN A 209 -2.80 -9.57 -17.62
N GLU A 210 -3.76 -8.65 -17.75
CA GLU A 210 -3.89 -7.77 -18.93
C GLU A 210 -2.68 -6.85 -19.08
N VAL A 211 -2.24 -6.20 -18.01
CA VAL A 211 -1.06 -5.32 -18.03
C VAL A 211 0.19 -6.13 -18.41
N ALA A 212 0.39 -7.30 -17.80
CA ALA A 212 1.55 -8.14 -18.08
C ALA A 212 1.54 -8.70 -19.50
N HIS A 213 0.36 -9.01 -20.06
CA HIS A 213 0.22 -9.42 -21.46
C HIS A 213 0.72 -8.34 -22.41
N ARG A 214 0.30 -7.08 -22.19
CA ARG A 214 0.72 -5.92 -22.99
C ARG A 214 2.23 -5.64 -22.89
N GLN A 215 2.82 -5.97 -21.74
CA GLN A 215 4.26 -5.86 -21.50
C GLN A 215 5.06 -7.06 -22.03
N GLY A 216 4.42 -8.04 -22.68
CA GLY A 216 5.10 -9.18 -23.28
C GLY A 216 5.49 -10.29 -22.30
N HIS A 217 5.03 -10.24 -21.05
CA HIS A 217 5.35 -11.24 -20.02
C HIS A 217 4.47 -12.50 -20.08
N TRP A 218 3.56 -12.61 -21.05
CA TRP A 218 2.62 -13.72 -21.10
C TRP A 218 3.32 -15.07 -21.32
N PRO A 219 3.08 -16.08 -20.47
CA PRO A 219 3.76 -17.37 -20.58
C PRO A 219 3.40 -18.10 -21.88
N LYS A 220 4.42 -18.49 -22.64
CA LYS A 220 4.30 -19.39 -23.80
C LYS A 220 3.88 -20.77 -23.27
N GLY A 221 2.61 -21.15 -23.44
CA GLY A 221 2.12 -22.50 -23.12
C GLY A 221 0.87 -22.61 -22.24
N GLY A 222 0.11 -21.53 -22.00
CA GLY A 222 -1.17 -21.62 -21.30
C GLY A 222 -1.02 -22.10 -19.86
N GLY A 223 -0.31 -21.31 -19.05
CA GLY A 223 -0.08 -21.62 -17.63
C GLY A 223 -1.31 -21.30 -16.77
N ARG A 224 -1.64 -22.21 -15.84
CA ARG A 224 -2.79 -22.20 -14.92
C ARG A 224 -3.10 -20.81 -14.34
N ASP A 225 -4.36 -20.40 -14.45
CA ASP A 225 -4.96 -19.31 -13.68
C ASP A 225 -4.72 -19.56 -12.19
N GLY A 226 -3.86 -18.77 -11.57
CA GLY A 226 -3.44 -19.02 -10.21
C GLY A 226 -2.76 -17.83 -9.56
N PHE A 227 -2.90 -17.76 -8.25
CA PHE A 227 -2.32 -16.72 -7.41
C PHE A 227 -0.78 -16.64 -7.55
N GLU A 228 -0.07 -17.76 -7.67
CA GLU A 228 1.39 -17.79 -7.90
C GLU A 228 1.79 -17.08 -9.21
N MET A 229 0.99 -17.23 -10.27
CA MET A 229 1.21 -16.54 -11.53
C MET A 229 1.07 -15.03 -11.34
N ALA A 230 0.02 -14.57 -10.64
CA ALA A 230 -0.17 -13.15 -10.37
C ALA A 230 1.02 -12.56 -9.59
N VAL A 231 1.55 -13.27 -8.59
CA VAL A 231 2.76 -12.85 -7.85
C VAL A 231 4.00 -12.79 -8.77
N LYS A 232 4.16 -13.74 -9.70
CA LYS A 232 5.23 -13.72 -10.69
C LYS A 232 5.12 -12.51 -11.63
N LEU A 233 3.94 -12.28 -12.22
CA LEU A 233 3.70 -11.18 -13.13
C LEU A 233 3.92 -9.82 -12.43
N CYS A 234 3.42 -9.64 -11.20
CA CYS A 234 3.70 -8.43 -10.42
C CYS A 234 5.21 -8.21 -10.17
N SER A 235 5.98 -9.28 -9.94
CA SER A 235 7.43 -9.16 -9.75
C SER A 235 8.14 -8.68 -11.01
N GLN A 236 7.72 -9.18 -12.19
CA GLN A 236 8.28 -8.77 -13.48
C GLN A 236 7.88 -7.32 -13.83
N LEU A 237 6.62 -6.95 -13.57
CA LEU A 237 6.14 -5.59 -13.76
C LEU A 237 6.82 -4.58 -12.82
N ASP A 238 7.20 -4.98 -11.59
CA ASP A 238 8.02 -4.15 -10.70
C ASP A 238 9.41 -3.86 -11.31
N ASP A 239 10.03 -4.87 -11.92
CA ASP A 239 11.33 -4.71 -12.60
C ASP A 239 11.21 -3.80 -13.84
N ASP A 240 10.19 -4.01 -14.67
CA ASP A 240 9.88 -3.13 -15.81
C ASP A 240 9.65 -1.68 -15.36
N TYR A 241 8.94 -1.48 -14.24
CA TYR A 241 8.65 -0.15 -13.71
C TYR A 241 9.94 0.55 -13.25
N LYS A 242 10.85 -0.17 -12.58
CA LYS A 242 12.18 0.37 -12.20
C LYS A 242 13.04 0.69 -13.42
N GLN A 243 13.01 -0.17 -14.45
CA GLN A 243 13.72 0.04 -15.71
C GLN A 243 13.19 1.26 -16.47
N LEU A 244 11.86 1.43 -16.55
CA LEU A 244 11.20 2.59 -17.15
C LEU A 244 11.70 3.90 -16.52
N LEU A 245 11.92 3.91 -15.21
CA LEU A 245 12.38 5.07 -14.46
C LEU A 245 13.92 5.22 -14.44
N HIS A 246 14.66 4.38 -15.17
CA HIS A 246 16.13 4.33 -15.16
C HIS A 246 16.73 4.23 -13.74
N LEU A 247 16.04 3.53 -12.83
CA LEU A 247 16.56 3.27 -11.50
C LEU A 247 17.61 2.16 -11.57
N ALA A 248 18.69 2.29 -10.78
CA ALA A 248 19.71 1.26 -10.71
C ALA A 248 19.08 -0.09 -10.34
N PRO A 249 19.41 -1.19 -11.06
CA PRO A 249 18.89 -2.50 -10.72
C PRO A 249 19.32 -2.86 -9.30
N ALA A 250 18.40 -3.35 -8.48
CA ALA A 250 18.76 -3.94 -7.20
C ALA A 250 19.75 -5.08 -7.48
N PRO A 251 20.82 -5.26 -6.66
CA PRO A 251 21.71 -6.40 -6.81
C PRO A 251 20.84 -7.66 -6.78
N SER A 252 20.87 -8.38 -7.89
CA SER A 252 20.11 -9.61 -8.07
C SER A 252 20.68 -10.62 -7.07
N GLY A 253 20.09 -10.70 -5.89
CA GLY A 253 20.15 -11.96 -5.15
C GLY A 253 19.51 -12.97 -6.09
N GLU A 254 20.30 -13.88 -6.63
CA GLU A 254 19.78 -15.01 -7.40
C GLU A 254 18.78 -15.74 -6.51
N VAL A 255 17.50 -15.40 -6.65
CA VAL A 255 16.44 -16.25 -6.14
C VAL A 255 16.42 -17.42 -7.12
N THR A 256 17.22 -18.44 -6.79
CA THR A 256 17.16 -19.72 -7.45
C THR A 256 15.70 -20.13 -7.52
N VAL A 257 15.18 -20.16 -8.75
CA VAL A 257 13.84 -20.63 -9.10
C VAL A 257 13.83 -22.14 -8.87
N ALA A 258 13.76 -22.54 -7.60
CA ALA A 258 13.71 -23.92 -7.19
C ALA A 258 12.67 -24.04 -6.07
N GLY A 259 11.41 -24.20 -6.47
CA GLY A 259 10.32 -24.41 -5.52
C GLY A 259 9.09 -24.91 -6.26
N VAL A 260 8.84 -26.23 -6.13
CA VAL A 260 7.67 -26.97 -6.59
C VAL A 260 6.39 -26.15 -6.44
N GLY A 261 5.61 -25.99 -7.52
CA GLY A 261 4.36 -25.21 -7.52
C GLY A 261 3.49 -25.53 -6.32
N THR A 262 3.44 -24.60 -5.37
CA THR A 262 2.74 -24.75 -4.12
C THR A 262 1.35 -24.21 -4.31
N HIS A 263 0.37 -25.10 -4.54
CA HIS A 263 -1.02 -24.67 -4.50
C HIS A 263 -1.35 -24.10 -3.12
N ILE A 264 -1.52 -22.77 -3.04
CA ILE A 264 -1.99 -22.02 -1.87
C ILE A 264 -3.48 -21.80 -2.04
N ASN A 265 -4.28 -22.27 -1.09
CA ASN A 265 -5.71 -22.02 -1.07
C ASN A 265 -5.99 -20.58 -0.62
N VAL A 266 -6.91 -19.88 -1.28
CA VAL A 266 -7.41 -18.60 -0.77
C VAL A 266 -8.68 -18.87 0.04
N ILE A 267 -8.58 -18.76 1.35
CA ILE A 267 -9.74 -18.80 2.25
C ILE A 267 -10.25 -17.37 2.37
N ASN A 268 -11.27 -17.08 1.58
CA ASN A 268 -11.99 -15.82 1.71
C ASN A 268 -12.79 -15.83 3.02
N ILE A 269 -12.88 -14.71 3.73
CA ILE A 269 -13.71 -14.55 4.93
C ILE A 269 -14.76 -13.45 4.80
N PHE A 270 -14.91 -12.85 3.62
CA PHE A 270 -15.82 -11.73 3.38
C PHE A 270 -17.26 -12.07 3.74
N ASP A 271 -17.73 -13.26 3.39
CA ASP A 271 -19.07 -13.76 3.72
C ASP A 271 -19.25 -14.14 5.19
N CYS A 272 -18.16 -14.29 5.94
CA CYS A 272 -18.20 -14.35 7.39
C CYS A 272 -18.39 -12.96 8.01
N LEU A 273 -18.09 -11.87 7.30
CA LEU A 273 -18.25 -10.52 7.81
C LEU A 273 -19.67 -10.02 7.49
N CYS A 274 -20.43 -9.57 8.49
CA CYS A 274 -21.81 -9.12 8.28
C CYS A 274 -21.88 -7.95 7.29
N HIS A 275 -21.07 -6.92 7.51
CA HIS A 275 -20.78 -5.84 6.55
C HIS A 275 -19.35 -5.31 6.79
N GLU A 276 -18.63 -4.87 5.74
CA GLU A 276 -17.28 -4.28 5.90
C GLU A 276 -17.27 -3.07 6.86
N VAL A 277 -18.40 -2.38 6.97
CA VAL A 277 -18.56 -1.24 7.89
C VAL A 277 -18.73 -1.69 9.34
N ASP A 278 -19.36 -2.84 9.58
CA ASP A 278 -19.56 -3.37 10.92
C ASP A 278 -18.22 -3.77 11.55
N VAL A 279 -17.26 -4.22 10.74
CA VAL A 279 -15.87 -4.47 11.14
C VAL A 279 -15.27 -3.26 11.86
N LEU A 280 -15.49 -2.04 11.33
CA LEU A 280 -14.98 -0.82 11.97
C LEU A 280 -15.67 -0.50 13.28
N HIS A 281 -16.97 -0.77 13.37
CA HIS A 281 -17.76 -0.49 14.57
C HIS A 281 -17.67 -1.64 15.59
N SER A 282 -16.96 -2.71 15.24
CA SER A 282 -16.79 -3.85 16.12
C SER A 282 -16.04 -3.44 17.38
N GLN A 283 -16.58 -3.84 18.53
CA GLN A 283 -15.97 -3.54 19.81
C GLN A 283 -14.63 -4.28 19.97
N VAL A 284 -14.34 -5.29 19.16
CA VAL A 284 -13.04 -5.96 19.17
C VAL A 284 -11.91 -5.01 18.80
N LEU A 285 -12.15 -4.02 17.94
CA LEU A 285 -11.14 -3.02 17.61
C LEU A 285 -10.79 -2.15 18.82
N MET A 286 -11.75 -1.88 19.71
CA MET A 286 -11.45 -1.19 20.97
C MET A 286 -10.53 -2.02 21.88
N PHE A 287 -10.60 -3.35 21.77
CA PHE A 287 -9.71 -4.24 22.51
C PHE A 287 -8.30 -4.27 21.92
N VAL A 288 -8.15 -4.38 20.59
CA VAL A 288 -6.82 -4.49 19.96
C VAL A 288 -6.12 -3.15 19.69
N GLU A 289 -6.85 -2.04 19.64
CA GLU A 289 -6.29 -0.70 19.36
C GLU A 289 -6.53 0.32 20.48
N GLY A 290 -7.28 -0.04 21.53
CA GLY A 290 -7.69 0.89 22.59
C GLY A 290 -8.93 1.74 22.23
N PRO A 291 -9.35 2.64 23.14
CA PRO A 291 -10.57 3.43 22.97
C PRO A 291 -10.55 4.24 21.66
N TRP A 292 -11.63 4.07 20.89
CA TRP A 292 -11.87 4.70 19.61
C TRP A 292 -11.68 6.24 19.68
N ASN A 293 -10.60 6.76 19.10
CA ASN A 293 -10.51 8.20 18.86
C ASN A 293 -11.12 8.52 17.48
N ILE A 294 -12.45 8.46 17.38
CA ILE A 294 -13.26 8.79 16.19
C ILE A 294 -12.96 10.19 15.64
N LYS A 295 -12.26 11.03 16.39
CA LYS A 295 -11.92 12.41 16.01
C LYS A 295 -10.64 12.52 15.17
N ALA A 296 -9.84 11.47 14.99
CA ALA A 296 -8.48 11.61 14.47
C ALA A 296 -8.37 11.30 12.98
N PHE A 297 -8.04 12.34 12.23
CA PHE A 297 -7.36 12.29 10.95
C PHE A 297 -6.17 11.32 11.02
N ASP A 298 -6.33 10.09 10.52
CA ASP A 298 -5.23 9.14 10.39
C ASP A 298 -4.88 8.99 8.91
N ILE A 299 -3.89 9.76 8.46
CA ILE A 299 -3.36 9.66 7.10
C ILE A 299 -2.62 8.34 6.86
N GLU A 300 -2.19 7.66 7.93
CA GLU A 300 -1.48 6.38 7.88
C GLU A 300 -2.44 5.18 7.83
N GLU A 301 -3.75 5.39 7.94
CA GLU A 301 -4.74 4.38 7.62
C GLU A 301 -4.69 4.09 6.10
N PRO A 302 -4.36 2.86 5.66
CA PRO A 302 -4.01 2.60 4.26
C PRO A 302 -5.08 3.03 3.23
N GLN A 303 -6.36 2.88 3.57
CA GLN A 303 -7.47 3.25 2.68
C GLN A 303 -7.75 4.76 2.70
N ALA A 304 -7.40 5.47 3.77
CA ALA A 304 -7.52 6.92 3.85
C ALA A 304 -6.37 7.62 3.12
N ALA A 305 -5.15 7.08 3.23
CA ALA A 305 -3.94 7.61 2.58
C ALA A 305 -4.15 7.90 1.09
N VAL A 306 -4.76 6.96 0.35
CA VAL A 306 -5.04 7.11 -1.09
C VAL A 306 -5.87 8.35 -1.40
N VAL A 307 -6.90 8.59 -0.59
CA VAL A 307 -7.85 9.71 -0.79
C VAL A 307 -7.20 11.03 -0.35
N LEU A 308 -6.51 11.03 0.79
CA LEU A 308 -5.92 12.22 1.39
C LEU A 308 -4.69 12.72 0.63
N LEU A 309 -3.84 11.82 0.15
CA LEU A 309 -2.72 12.19 -0.71
C LEU A 309 -3.19 12.74 -2.06
N ALA A 310 -4.24 12.15 -2.64
CA ALA A 310 -4.84 12.69 -3.85
C ALA A 310 -5.43 14.10 -3.61
N ALA A 311 -6.13 14.32 -2.49
CA ALA A 311 -6.62 15.64 -2.11
C ALA A 311 -5.47 16.64 -1.94
N HIS A 312 -4.35 16.22 -1.33
CA HIS A 312 -3.18 17.05 -1.13
C HIS A 312 -2.50 17.45 -2.45
N VAL A 313 -2.26 16.49 -3.35
CA VAL A 313 -1.78 16.78 -4.72
C VAL A 313 -2.72 17.73 -5.44
N HIS A 314 -4.04 17.55 -5.32
CA HIS A 314 -5.01 18.44 -5.94
C HIS A 314 -4.98 19.87 -5.37
N GLY A 315 -4.72 20.01 -4.07
CA GLY A 315 -4.48 21.31 -3.44
C GLY A 315 -3.23 21.98 -4.00
N LEU A 316 -2.10 21.26 -4.03
CA LEU A 316 -0.85 21.77 -4.61
C LEU A 316 -1.01 22.12 -6.09
N ARG A 317 -1.73 21.31 -6.87
CA ARG A 317 -2.05 21.61 -8.27
C ARG A 317 -2.82 22.92 -8.41
N GLY A 318 -3.76 23.18 -7.50
CA GLY A 318 -4.44 24.48 -7.38
C GLY A 318 -3.46 25.64 -7.32
N THR A 319 -2.47 25.53 -6.44
CA THR A 319 -1.47 26.57 -6.21
C THR A 319 -0.47 26.71 -7.36
N TYR A 320 0.13 25.63 -7.83
CA TYR A 320 1.23 25.67 -8.80
C TYR A 320 0.78 25.80 -10.26
N GLN A 321 -0.41 25.30 -10.64
CA GLN A 321 -0.88 25.34 -12.03
C GLN A 321 -2.00 26.35 -12.27
N TYR A 322 -2.88 26.56 -11.29
CA TYR A 322 -4.09 27.38 -11.46
C TYR A 322 -4.04 28.71 -10.71
N GLY A 323 -3.02 28.94 -9.88
CA GLY A 323 -2.88 30.18 -9.10
C GLY A 323 -3.98 30.38 -8.04
N VAL A 324 -4.65 29.31 -7.62
CA VAL A 324 -5.67 29.34 -6.56
C VAL A 324 -5.10 28.84 -5.23
N GLU A 325 -5.76 29.17 -4.14
CA GLU A 325 -5.36 28.67 -2.82
C GLU A 325 -5.42 27.14 -2.75
N TYR A 326 -4.49 26.53 -2.01
CA TYR A 326 -4.43 25.08 -1.79
C TYR A 326 -5.79 24.50 -1.36
N SER A 327 -6.51 25.19 -0.47
CA SER A 327 -7.78 24.71 0.04
C SER A 327 -8.86 24.56 -1.03
N VAL A 328 -8.82 25.38 -2.08
CA VAL A 328 -9.78 25.32 -3.20
C VAL A 328 -9.57 24.03 -3.99
N GLY A 329 -8.32 23.71 -4.34
CA GLY A 329 -8.00 22.50 -5.10
C GLY A 329 -8.30 21.21 -4.32
N ALA A 330 -7.95 21.18 -3.04
CA ALA A 330 -8.20 20.02 -2.18
C ALA A 330 -9.70 19.82 -1.90
N ASP A 331 -10.47 20.89 -1.63
CA ASP A 331 -11.93 20.83 -1.45
C ASP A 331 -12.63 20.29 -2.70
N ALA A 332 -12.26 20.80 -3.88
CA ALA A 332 -12.82 20.36 -5.15
C ALA A 332 -12.63 18.84 -5.37
N TYR A 333 -11.45 18.31 -5.03
CA TYR A 333 -11.22 16.86 -5.10
C TYR A 333 -12.08 16.08 -4.09
N LEU A 334 -12.09 16.49 -2.83
CA LEU A 334 -12.81 15.78 -1.76
C LEU A 334 -14.32 15.76 -2.01
N ARG A 335 -14.92 16.87 -2.45
CA ARG A 335 -16.34 16.94 -2.81
C ARG A 335 -16.68 16.00 -3.96
N ARG A 336 -15.85 15.96 -4.99
CA ARG A 336 -16.05 15.05 -6.12
C ARG A 336 -15.92 13.59 -5.69
N ALA A 337 -14.88 13.24 -4.94
CA ALA A 337 -14.69 11.89 -4.43
C ALA A 337 -15.90 11.43 -3.59
N TYR A 338 -16.44 12.34 -2.75
CA TYR A 338 -17.68 12.13 -2.02
C TYR A 338 -18.86 11.81 -2.95
N LEU A 339 -19.09 12.64 -3.98
CA LEU A 339 -20.20 12.45 -4.92
C LEU A 339 -20.09 11.12 -5.69
N GLU A 340 -18.90 10.78 -6.19
CA GLU A 340 -18.64 9.53 -6.95
C GLU A 340 -18.81 8.25 -6.11
N ASN A 341 -18.77 8.38 -4.78
CA ASN A 341 -18.91 7.28 -3.83
C ASN A 341 -20.18 7.39 -2.98
N LYS A 342 -21.09 8.32 -3.31
CA LYS A 342 -22.32 8.57 -2.55
C LYS A 342 -23.21 7.32 -2.42
N ALA A 343 -23.29 6.51 -3.48
CA ALA A 343 -24.05 5.26 -3.51
C ALA A 343 -23.22 4.01 -3.19
N ASN A 344 -21.94 4.17 -2.81
CA ASN A 344 -21.08 3.06 -2.43
C ASN A 344 -21.18 2.85 -0.91
N ASP A 345 -21.93 1.84 -0.49
CA ASP A 345 -22.13 1.55 0.93
C ASP A 345 -21.08 0.61 1.53
N ARG A 346 -20.08 0.22 0.73
CA ARG A 346 -18.91 -0.53 1.20
C ARG A 346 -17.97 0.35 2.01
N PHE A 347 -17.01 -0.27 2.71
CA PHE A 347 -16.10 0.41 3.61
C PHE A 347 -15.41 1.61 2.95
N LYS A 348 -14.81 1.41 1.77
CA LYS A 348 -14.15 2.49 1.02
C LYS A 348 -15.09 3.66 0.71
N GLY A 349 -16.34 3.37 0.35
CA GLY A 349 -17.32 4.41 0.04
C GLY A 349 -17.71 5.21 1.28
N GLN A 350 -17.97 4.53 2.40
CA GLN A 350 -18.26 5.17 3.69
C GLN A 350 -17.07 5.97 4.24
N LEU A 351 -15.85 5.45 4.11
CA LEU A 351 -14.63 6.17 4.48
C LEU A 351 -14.51 7.47 3.68
N ILE A 352 -14.70 7.43 2.36
CA ILE A 352 -14.67 8.63 1.52
C ILE A 352 -15.77 9.63 1.94
N LYS A 353 -16.98 9.14 2.27
CA LYS A 353 -18.05 9.98 2.81
C LYS A 353 -17.64 10.68 4.10
N GLN A 354 -17.06 9.94 5.05
CA GLN A 354 -16.57 10.47 6.31
C GLN A 354 -15.44 11.49 6.11
N LEU A 355 -14.48 11.22 5.24
CA LEU A 355 -13.39 12.16 4.92
C LEU A 355 -13.95 13.47 4.33
N GLY A 356 -14.89 13.39 3.38
CA GLY A 356 -15.55 14.57 2.81
C GLY A 356 -16.32 15.38 3.86
N ALA A 357 -17.03 14.72 4.78
CA ALA A 357 -17.71 15.39 5.89
C ALA A 357 -16.74 16.01 6.91
N THR A 358 -15.57 15.38 7.10
CA THR A 358 -14.55 15.85 8.04
C THR A 358 -13.85 17.09 7.50
N PHE A 359 -13.46 17.09 6.23
CA PHE A 359 -12.72 18.18 5.58
C PHE A 359 -13.64 19.17 4.85
N ASN A 360 -14.63 19.69 5.56
CA ASN A 360 -15.68 20.56 5.02
C ASN A 360 -15.43 22.08 5.21
N THR A 361 -14.25 22.46 5.71
CA THR A 361 -13.89 23.88 5.94
C THR A 361 -12.43 24.14 5.55
N PRO A 362 -12.10 25.36 5.07
CA PRO A 362 -10.72 25.71 4.71
C PRO A 362 -9.71 25.47 5.84
N LYS A 363 -10.08 25.80 7.09
CA LYS A 363 -9.24 25.55 8.27
C LYS A 363 -8.85 24.08 8.44
N ARG A 364 -9.79 23.16 8.24
CA ARG A 364 -9.52 21.71 8.35
C ARG A 364 -8.71 21.20 7.16
N ILE A 365 -8.93 21.76 5.97
CA ILE A 365 -8.14 21.45 4.78
C ILE A 365 -6.69 21.95 4.92
N ASN A 366 -6.47 23.10 5.54
CA ASN A 366 -5.11 23.58 5.85
C ASN A 366 -4.44 22.72 6.93
N LYS A 367 -5.22 22.10 7.84
CA LYS A 367 -4.67 21.07 8.73
C LYS A 367 -4.24 19.81 7.96
N LEU A 368 -5.04 19.37 6.98
CA LEU A 368 -4.64 18.28 6.07
C LEU A 368 -3.34 18.60 5.34
N HIS A 369 -3.18 19.85 4.88
CA HIS A 369 -1.95 20.29 4.23
C HIS A 369 -0.71 20.00 5.08
N GLY A 370 -0.68 20.49 6.33
CA GLY A 370 0.44 20.25 7.24
C GLY A 370 0.69 18.76 7.52
N VAL A 371 -0.38 17.99 7.77
CA VAL A 371 -0.28 16.54 8.04
C VAL A 371 0.25 15.78 6.82
N ALA A 372 -0.24 16.08 5.61
CA ALA A 372 0.20 15.43 4.38
C ALA A 372 1.64 15.79 4.03
N THR A 373 2.04 17.04 4.25
CA THR A 373 3.42 17.53 4.06
C THR A 373 4.38 16.77 4.96
N GLN A 374 4.06 16.70 6.26
CA GLN A 374 4.87 15.95 7.23
C GLN A 374 4.94 14.47 6.87
N TYR A 375 3.80 13.86 6.56
CA TYR A 375 3.74 12.44 6.22
C TYR A 375 4.59 12.10 4.99
N LEU A 376 4.51 12.88 3.90
CA LEU A 376 5.33 12.64 2.70
C LEU A 376 6.83 12.95 2.92
N SER A 377 7.14 13.93 3.77
CA SER A 377 8.51 14.22 4.18
C SER A 377 9.12 13.04 4.96
N GLU A 378 8.39 12.47 5.92
CA GLU A 378 8.86 11.31 6.69
C GLU A 378 8.97 10.04 5.81
N LEU A 379 8.08 9.89 4.82
CA LEU A 379 8.00 8.67 4.02
C LEU A 379 8.98 8.62 2.85
N HIS A 380 9.14 9.75 2.16
CA HIS A 380 9.88 9.85 0.90
C HIS A 380 10.94 10.96 0.94
N GLY A 381 11.07 11.69 2.04
CA GLY A 381 11.96 12.85 2.16
C GLY A 381 11.51 14.06 1.35
N VAL A 382 10.33 14.04 0.74
CA VAL A 382 9.90 15.07 -0.23
C VAL A 382 9.18 16.23 0.46
N ASN A 383 9.22 17.40 -0.16
CA ASN A 383 8.52 18.60 0.32
C ASN A 383 7.57 19.17 -0.75
N ASP A 384 6.74 20.14 -0.37
CA ASP A 384 5.76 20.75 -1.27
C ASP A 384 6.34 21.48 -2.47
N GLU A 385 7.59 21.95 -2.39
CA GLU A 385 8.28 22.59 -3.52
C GLU A 385 8.60 21.56 -4.60
N GLN A 386 9.16 20.42 -4.20
CA GLN A 386 9.45 19.29 -5.08
C GLN A 386 8.16 18.69 -5.64
N LEU A 387 7.11 18.64 -4.82
CA LEU A 387 5.78 18.25 -5.26
C LEU A 387 5.11 19.29 -6.17
N GLY A 388 5.43 20.57 -6.05
CA GLY A 388 5.01 21.57 -7.02
C GLY A 388 5.70 21.35 -8.36
N CYS A 389 7.03 21.15 -8.31
CA CYS A 389 7.87 20.92 -9.47
C CYS A 389 7.38 19.71 -10.30
N PHE A 390 7.17 18.55 -9.68
CA PHE A 390 6.77 17.36 -10.43
C PHE A 390 5.32 17.42 -10.99
N ILE A 391 4.43 18.21 -10.38
CA ILE A 391 3.06 18.45 -10.85
C ILE A 391 3.10 19.30 -12.12
N CYS A 392 3.98 20.30 -12.17
CA CYS A 392 4.24 21.08 -13.38
C CYS A 392 4.95 20.26 -14.46
N SER A 393 5.70 19.23 -14.06
CA SER A 393 6.45 18.33 -14.95
C SER A 393 7.35 19.08 -15.95
N PRO A 394 8.20 20.02 -15.50
CA PRO A 394 8.91 20.93 -16.41
C PRO A 394 9.99 20.25 -17.25
N PHE A 395 10.51 19.11 -16.82
CA PHE A 395 11.71 18.50 -17.39
C PHE A 395 11.43 17.44 -18.46
N VAL A 396 10.24 16.85 -18.49
CA VAL A 396 9.88 15.83 -19.49
C VAL A 396 9.61 16.45 -20.87
N ASN A 397 9.52 15.62 -21.91
CA ASN A 397 9.29 16.07 -23.29
C ASN A 397 10.32 17.12 -23.72
N GLN A 398 11.61 16.84 -23.52
CA GLN A 398 12.71 17.74 -23.87
C GLN A 398 12.58 19.13 -23.20
N ALA A 399 12.15 19.15 -21.93
CA ALA A 399 11.91 20.34 -21.14
C ALA A 399 10.93 21.36 -21.77
N CYS A 400 9.94 20.88 -22.53
CA CYS A 400 8.91 21.72 -23.13
C CYS A 400 8.13 22.56 -22.09
N GLY A 401 7.93 22.02 -20.88
CA GLY A 401 7.22 22.69 -19.79
C GLY A 401 8.06 23.67 -18.96
N LEU A 402 9.39 23.69 -19.15
CA LEU A 402 10.31 24.43 -18.28
C LEU A 402 10.07 25.94 -18.30
N GLU A 403 9.86 26.53 -19.48
CA GLU A 403 9.65 27.97 -19.61
C GLU A 403 8.39 28.45 -18.87
N ALA A 404 7.27 27.74 -19.04
CA ALA A 404 6.03 28.05 -18.33
C ALA A 404 6.18 27.88 -16.81
N PHE A 405 6.92 26.85 -16.36
CA PHE A 405 7.20 26.64 -14.95
C PHE A 405 8.06 27.77 -14.35
N LEU A 406 9.12 28.20 -15.04
CA LEU A 406 9.93 29.34 -14.60
C LEU A 406 9.12 30.62 -14.57
N HIS A 407 8.33 30.90 -15.62
CA HIS A 407 7.50 32.09 -15.66
C HIS A 407 6.48 32.15 -14.52
N ASN A 408 5.86 31.02 -14.17
CA ASN A 408 4.78 30.99 -13.18
C ASN A 408 5.27 30.83 -11.74
N CYS A 409 6.40 30.15 -11.53
CA CYS A 409 6.87 29.77 -10.19
C CYS A 409 8.20 30.44 -9.80
N TYR A 410 9.09 30.72 -10.76
CA TYR A 410 10.45 31.25 -10.50
C TYR A 410 10.88 32.30 -11.55
N PRO A 411 10.22 33.47 -11.64
CA PRO A 411 10.47 34.44 -12.71
C PRO A 411 11.93 34.94 -12.76
N ASP A 412 12.62 34.99 -11.62
CA ASP A 412 14.02 35.38 -11.49
C ASP A 412 14.99 34.39 -12.16
N LYS A 413 14.56 33.14 -12.35
CA LYS A 413 15.33 32.07 -12.97
C LYS A 413 15.11 31.96 -14.48
N LEU A 414 14.12 32.68 -15.03
CA LEU A 414 13.79 32.64 -16.46
C LEU A 414 14.99 33.02 -17.36
N ARG A 415 15.86 33.91 -16.88
CA ARG A 415 17.10 34.30 -17.59
C ARG A 415 18.07 33.15 -17.86
N PHE A 416 17.97 32.04 -17.11
CA PHE A 416 18.84 30.86 -17.24
C PHE A 416 18.19 29.73 -18.06
N LEU A 417 17.06 29.98 -18.73
CA LEU A 417 16.28 28.96 -19.43
C LEU A 417 17.14 28.14 -20.42
N GLN A 418 17.96 28.80 -21.23
CA GLN A 418 18.79 28.12 -22.22
C GLN A 418 19.91 27.29 -21.56
N ASP A 419 20.53 27.82 -20.52
CA ASP A 419 21.58 27.10 -19.78
C ASP A 419 21.01 25.85 -19.10
N PHE A 420 19.83 25.96 -18.48
CA PHE A 420 19.14 24.80 -17.91
C PHE A 420 18.79 23.76 -18.98
N ARG A 421 18.33 24.17 -20.17
CA ARG A 421 18.07 23.22 -21.27
C ARG A 421 19.35 22.51 -21.71
N GLN A 422 20.48 23.20 -21.80
CA GLN A 422 21.78 22.58 -22.15
C GLN A 422 22.23 21.57 -21.09
N LEU A 423 22.11 21.92 -19.81
CA LEU A 423 22.41 21.00 -18.69
C LEU A 423 21.55 19.73 -18.75
N LEU A 424 20.24 19.87 -18.99
CA LEU A 424 19.30 18.75 -19.10
C LEU A 424 19.53 17.88 -20.34
N MET A 425 20.04 18.48 -21.43
CA MET A 425 20.43 17.74 -22.64
C MET A 425 21.73 16.93 -22.46
N ALA A 426 22.46 17.11 -21.35
CA ALA A 426 23.82 16.60 -21.17
C ALA A 426 24.79 17.00 -22.30
N SER A 427 24.55 18.17 -22.92
CA SER A 427 25.47 18.71 -23.92
C SER A 427 26.65 19.31 -23.14
N GLY A 428 27.86 18.78 -23.35
CA GLY A 428 29.08 19.13 -22.60
C GLY A 428 29.60 20.56 -22.79
N SER A 429 28.73 21.55 -23.07
CA SER A 429 29.08 22.96 -23.05
C SER A 429 29.30 23.42 -21.61
N SER A 430 30.40 24.16 -21.36
CA SER A 430 30.66 24.76 -20.05
C SER A 430 29.61 25.84 -19.76
N THR A 431 28.50 25.45 -19.17
CA THR A 431 27.49 26.36 -18.64
C THR A 431 27.95 26.83 -17.27
N GLN A 432 27.92 28.15 -17.02
CA GLN A 432 28.23 28.73 -15.69
C GLN A 432 27.08 28.60 -14.69
N VAL A 433 26.00 27.94 -15.07
CA VAL A 433 24.77 27.85 -14.26
C VAL A 433 24.85 26.67 -13.30
N ASP A 434 24.53 26.97 -12.05
CA ASP A 434 24.53 26.00 -10.96
C ASP A 434 23.41 24.96 -11.13
N ALA A 435 23.79 23.71 -11.36
CA ALA A 435 22.89 22.57 -11.38
C ALA A 435 22.19 22.36 -10.01
N GLY A 436 22.80 22.82 -8.91
CA GLY A 436 22.28 22.68 -7.56
C GLY A 436 20.91 23.29 -7.35
N TRP A 437 20.55 24.34 -8.11
CA TRP A 437 19.18 24.87 -8.06
C TRP A 437 18.15 23.90 -8.65
N LEU A 438 18.45 23.28 -9.81
CA LEU A 438 17.58 22.28 -10.43
C LEU A 438 17.42 21.06 -9.52
N GLU A 439 18.51 20.61 -8.89
CA GLU A 439 18.47 19.49 -7.96
C GLU A 439 17.67 19.82 -6.69
N SER A 440 17.79 21.04 -6.17
CA SER A 440 17.02 21.50 -5.00
C SER A 440 15.52 21.54 -5.28
N VAL A 441 15.10 22.20 -6.37
CA VAL A 441 13.67 22.41 -6.69
C VAL A 441 12.97 21.12 -7.10
N SER A 442 13.70 20.20 -7.74
CA SER A 442 13.15 18.90 -8.18
C SER A 442 13.28 17.81 -7.12
N GLY A 443 14.29 17.89 -6.26
CA GLY A 443 14.69 16.83 -5.35
C GLY A 443 15.42 15.66 -6.03
N LEU A 444 15.72 15.77 -7.33
CA LEU A 444 16.37 14.75 -8.16
C LEU A 444 17.81 15.13 -8.49
N SER A 445 18.68 14.13 -8.65
CA SER A 445 20.03 14.36 -9.18
C SER A 445 19.99 14.86 -10.63
N LEU A 446 21.04 15.56 -11.07
CA LEU A 446 21.20 15.99 -12.45
C LEU A 446 21.08 14.82 -13.45
N ALA A 447 21.63 13.65 -13.12
CA ALA A 447 21.52 12.45 -13.97
C ALA A 447 20.06 12.00 -14.14
N SER A 448 19.27 12.03 -13.07
CA SER A 448 17.83 11.73 -13.12
C SER A 448 17.05 12.78 -13.92
N LEU A 449 17.43 14.06 -13.82
CA LEU A 449 16.82 15.13 -14.60
C LEU A 449 17.14 15.03 -16.11
N GLN A 450 18.38 14.66 -16.45
CA GLN A 450 18.80 14.37 -17.83
C GLN A 450 18.06 13.15 -18.40
N ALA A 451 17.82 12.13 -17.57
CA ALA A 451 16.98 11.00 -17.94
C ALA A 451 15.53 11.46 -18.23
N LEU A 452 14.91 12.26 -17.35
CA LEU A 452 13.56 12.82 -17.56
C LEU A 452 13.46 13.64 -18.84
N TYR A 453 14.51 14.39 -19.20
CA TYR A 453 14.55 15.18 -20.44
C TYR A 453 14.26 14.35 -21.69
N GLN A 454 14.77 13.11 -21.72
CA GLN A 454 14.58 12.18 -22.83
C GLN A 454 13.25 11.40 -22.73
N MET A 455 12.61 11.39 -21.56
CA MET A 455 11.35 10.69 -21.35
C MET A 455 10.15 11.52 -21.83
N GLN A 456 9.08 10.80 -22.18
CA GLN A 456 7.81 11.41 -22.49
C GLN A 456 6.87 11.41 -21.29
N ARG A 457 6.10 12.48 -21.16
CA ARG A 457 5.00 12.52 -20.19
C ARG A 457 3.98 11.44 -20.53
N ILE A 458 3.48 10.75 -19.51
CA ILE A 458 2.47 9.69 -19.67
C ILE A 458 1.15 10.31 -20.11
N ASP A 459 0.65 9.89 -21.27
CA ASP A 459 -0.73 10.16 -21.68
C ASP A 459 -1.64 9.02 -21.21
N PHE A 460 -2.40 9.27 -20.14
CA PHE A 460 -3.37 8.31 -19.61
C PHE A 460 -4.50 7.94 -20.59
N LYS A 461 -4.63 8.65 -21.73
CA LYS A 461 -5.59 8.31 -22.78
C LYS A 461 -5.08 7.26 -23.77
N GLN A 462 -3.77 7.11 -23.94
CA GLN A 462 -3.19 6.34 -25.05
C GLN A 462 -2.78 4.89 -24.69
N CYS A 463 -2.82 4.47 -23.42
CA CYS A 463 -2.61 3.07 -22.98
C CYS A 463 -1.39 2.37 -23.61
N ASP A 464 -0.33 3.12 -23.89
CA ASP A 464 0.85 2.71 -24.65
C ASP A 464 2.07 2.42 -23.75
N SER A 465 2.10 3.04 -22.57
CA SER A 465 3.13 2.85 -21.54
C SER A 465 2.65 1.95 -20.41
N LEU A 466 3.59 1.37 -19.64
CA LEU A 466 3.30 0.58 -18.44
C LEU A 466 2.40 1.33 -17.45
N ILE A 467 2.74 2.58 -17.13
CA ILE A 467 1.99 3.39 -16.17
C ILE A 467 0.58 3.73 -16.68
N ALA A 468 0.45 4.04 -17.98
CA ALA A 468 -0.85 4.25 -18.60
C ALA A 468 -1.72 2.98 -18.56
N ASN A 469 -1.14 1.81 -18.87
CA ASN A 469 -1.83 0.53 -18.84
C ASN A 469 -2.25 0.12 -17.43
N LEU A 470 -1.38 0.31 -16.42
CA LEU A 470 -1.73 0.15 -15.02
C LEU A 470 -2.93 1.03 -14.66
N SER A 471 -2.90 2.30 -15.07
CA SER A 471 -3.97 3.23 -14.76
C SER A 471 -5.30 2.97 -15.48
N ALA A 472 -5.27 2.58 -16.75
CA ALA A 472 -6.47 2.40 -17.56
C ALA A 472 -7.33 1.21 -17.10
N HIS A 473 -6.67 0.18 -16.57
CA HIS A 473 -7.32 -1.07 -16.18
C HIS A 473 -7.45 -1.23 -14.65
N ASP A 474 -7.07 -0.21 -13.87
CA ASP A 474 -7.12 -0.28 -12.41
C ASP A 474 -8.57 -0.43 -11.89
N PRO A 475 -8.92 -1.55 -11.22
CA PRO A 475 -10.29 -1.79 -10.74
C PRO A 475 -10.80 -0.76 -9.71
N GLY A 476 -9.89 -0.07 -9.04
CA GLY A 476 -10.16 0.95 -8.05
C GLY A 476 -10.09 2.38 -8.58
N LYS A 477 -9.77 2.62 -9.86
CA LYS A 477 -9.81 3.95 -10.51
C LYS A 477 -11.06 4.02 -11.40
N LYS A 478 -11.97 4.94 -11.09
CA LYS A 478 -13.07 5.24 -12.03
C LYS A 478 -12.52 6.16 -13.14
N PRO A 479 -12.91 5.97 -14.42
CA PRO A 479 -12.47 6.84 -15.51
C PRO A 479 -12.87 8.29 -15.20
N TRP A 480 -11.92 9.21 -15.33
CA TRP A 480 -12.22 10.64 -15.29
C TRP A 480 -13.07 10.99 -16.52
N GLN A 481 -14.36 11.31 -16.33
CA GLN A 481 -15.09 12.05 -17.35
C GLN A 481 -14.63 13.51 -17.28
N THR A 482 -13.65 13.88 -18.09
CA THR A 482 -13.23 15.27 -18.25
C THR A 482 -14.30 16.03 -19.02
N THR A 483 -15.19 16.73 -18.31
CA THR A 483 -15.64 18.12 -18.56
C THR A 483 -16.79 18.44 -17.59
N PRO A 484 -16.76 19.58 -16.87
CA PRO A 484 -18.02 20.24 -16.56
C PRO A 484 -18.60 20.68 -17.91
N THR A 485 -19.76 20.14 -18.29
CA THR A 485 -20.64 20.90 -19.17
C THR A 485 -20.94 22.21 -18.44
N GLY A 486 -20.57 23.32 -19.07
CA GLY A 486 -20.58 24.66 -18.48
C GLY A 486 -21.93 25.16 -18.01
#